data_AF-A0A1Y3N3T1-F1
#
_entry.id   AF-A0A1Y3N3T1-F1
#
_cell.length_a   1.000
_cell.length_b   1.000
_cell.length_c   1.000
_cell.angle_alpha   90.00
_cell.angle_beta   90.00
_cell.angle_gamma   90.00
#
_symmetry.space_group_name_H-M   'P 1'
#
loop_
_entity.id
_entity.type
_entity.pdbx_description
1 polymer ?
#
loop_
_entity_poly.entity_id
_entity_poly.type
_entity_poly.pdbx_seq_one_letter_code
_entity_poly.pdbx_strand_id
1 'polypeptide(L)'
;MFGTELGVKNVENRKFQFSAEKLSYSVYNANNFETTDEIKIQNSNSNIISLENSSTYTNFNNDKLYNQLTAIPMNDEIPKNDSEIITKEANGFFKYNCELENFDLIFCLLDFVSYIIIFIKANRLLKYNYVFRCIKYILHAAIIGIIFGPTINFISYLLLKDQRFRKIIIEIVLNTISCIGVFIIFSWDKIYYIIKKEGNNPMIYFVYKRHEECLVHRSTFCGCKLTMKKEEIEACIFNYIDIYNTCSTLFEIVDGKIRFKKLRKIQKL
;
A
#
# COMPACT_ATOMS: atom_id res chain seq x y z
N MET A 1 -46.93 8.02 8.59
CA MET A 1 -47.92 6.93 8.67
C MET A 1 -47.19 5.64 8.32
N PHE A 2 -47.41 4.57 9.10
CA PHE A 2 -46.57 3.39 9.33
C PHE A 2 -45.47 3.57 10.39
N GLY A 3 -45.92 3.55 11.64
CA GLY A 3 -45.09 3.23 12.80
C GLY A 3 -45.13 1.72 13.05
N THR A 4 -44.00 1.17 13.47
CA THR A 4 -43.91 -0.15 14.08
C THR A 4 -43.16 0.02 15.40
N GLU A 5 -43.92 0.05 16.49
CA GLU A 5 -43.40 -0.11 17.85
C GLU A 5 -43.13 -1.59 18.09
N LEU A 6 -41.88 -1.94 18.38
CA LEU A 6 -41.51 -3.24 18.91
C LEU A 6 -41.17 -3.06 20.38
N GLY A 7 -42.10 -3.47 21.24
CA GLY A 7 -41.97 -3.46 22.69
C GLY A 7 -40.85 -4.36 23.17
N VAL A 8 -39.97 -3.82 24.00
CA VAL A 8 -38.94 -4.58 24.72
C VAL A 8 -39.57 -5.13 26.00
N LYS A 9 -39.79 -6.45 26.04
CA LYS A 9 -40.05 -7.17 27.31
C LYS A 9 -38.76 -7.23 28.11
N ASN A 10 -38.81 -6.76 29.35
CA ASN A 10 -37.85 -7.10 30.40
C ASN A 10 -37.78 -8.62 30.53
N VAL A 11 -36.59 -9.19 30.29
CA VAL A 11 -36.26 -10.57 30.62
C VAL A 11 -35.03 -10.54 31.51
N GLU A 12 -35.28 -10.75 32.80
CA GLU A 12 -34.30 -10.98 33.85
C GLU A 12 -33.41 -12.20 33.51
N ASN A 13 -32.15 -12.13 33.96
CA ASN A 13 -31.22 -13.25 34.14
C ASN A 13 -30.98 -14.15 32.91
N ARG A 14 -30.19 -13.67 31.95
CA ARG A 14 -29.40 -14.54 31.07
C ARG A 14 -27.93 -14.53 31.48
N LYS A 15 -27.45 -15.68 31.95
CA LYS A 15 -26.01 -15.98 31.95
C LYS A 15 -25.52 -15.87 30.51
N PHE A 16 -24.62 -14.94 30.24
CA PHE A 16 -23.93 -14.83 28.96
C PHE A 16 -22.97 -16.02 28.83
N GLN A 17 -23.32 -17.00 28.01
CA GLN A 17 -22.35 -17.92 27.42
C GLN A 17 -21.71 -17.19 26.23
N PHE A 18 -20.46 -16.77 26.40
CA PHE A 18 -19.64 -16.34 25.26
C PHE A 18 -19.19 -17.59 24.51
N SER A 19 -19.70 -17.76 23.29
CA SER A 19 -19.06 -18.63 22.30
C SER A 19 -17.82 -17.90 21.80
N ALA A 20 -16.66 -18.23 22.37
CA ALA A 20 -15.38 -17.73 21.89
C ALA A 20 -15.04 -18.41 20.55
N GLU A 21 -15.41 -17.77 19.44
CA GLU A 21 -14.67 -18.00 18.20
C GLU A 21 -13.22 -17.56 18.44
N LYS A 22 -12.28 -18.48 18.18
CA LYS A 22 -10.83 -18.28 18.27
C LYS A 22 -10.41 -17.08 17.41
N LEU A 23 -10.35 -15.90 18.01
CA LEU A 23 -9.60 -14.76 17.49
C LEU A 23 -8.17 -14.87 18.05
N SER A 24 -7.28 -15.44 17.26
CA SER A 24 -5.85 -15.43 17.52
C SER A 24 -5.30 -14.02 17.27
N TYR A 25 -5.16 -13.22 18.33
CA TYR A 25 -4.34 -12.02 18.28
C TYR A 25 -2.87 -12.43 18.43
N SER A 26 -2.04 -12.12 17.43
CA SER A 26 -0.60 -12.09 17.61
C SER A 26 -0.25 -10.76 18.28
N VAL A 27 0.16 -10.82 19.54
CA VAL A 27 0.81 -9.69 20.20
C VAL A 27 2.22 -9.61 19.63
N TYR A 28 2.42 -8.76 18.61
CA TYR A 28 3.76 -8.42 18.15
C TYR A 28 4.43 -7.55 19.21
N ASN A 29 5.31 -8.18 20.01
CA ASN A 29 6.15 -7.48 20.97
C ASN A 29 7.37 -6.92 20.22
N ALA A 30 7.35 -5.61 19.91
CA ALA A 30 8.31 -4.95 19.03
C ALA A 30 9.68 -4.62 19.67
N ASN A 31 10.09 -5.33 20.73
CA ASN A 31 11.27 -4.98 21.52
C ASN A 31 12.40 -6.03 21.55
N ASN A 32 12.53 -6.87 20.53
CA ASN A 32 13.73 -7.70 20.36
C ASN A 32 14.45 -7.33 19.06
N PHE A 33 15.26 -6.28 19.13
CA PHE A 33 16.35 -6.07 18.18
C PHE A 33 17.55 -6.87 18.69
N GLU A 34 17.76 -8.04 18.12
CA GLU A 34 18.93 -8.89 18.40
C GLU A 34 20.20 -8.14 17.94
N THR A 35 20.92 -7.58 18.92
CA THR A 35 22.36 -7.37 18.81
C THR A 35 23.01 -8.52 19.57
N THR A 36 23.77 -9.34 18.85
CA THR A 36 24.55 -10.44 19.43
C THR A 36 25.74 -9.86 20.18
N ASP A 37 25.48 -9.35 21.38
CA ASP A 37 26.50 -9.11 22.40
C ASP A 37 26.17 -9.97 23.63
N GLU A 38 27.11 -10.84 24.00
CA GLU A 38 27.00 -11.75 25.14
C GLU A 38 26.88 -10.98 26.46
N ILE A 39 25.64 -10.81 26.95
CA ILE A 39 25.41 -10.37 28.32
C ILE A 39 25.52 -11.60 29.25
N LYS A 40 26.69 -11.79 29.87
CA LYS A 40 26.87 -12.73 30.98
C LYS A 40 26.24 -12.15 32.25
N ILE A 41 24.99 -12.53 32.52
CA ILE A 41 24.36 -12.32 33.83
C ILE A 41 24.76 -13.50 34.72
N GLN A 42 25.72 -13.31 35.61
CA GLN A 42 25.99 -14.24 36.71
C GLN A 42 24.91 -14.06 37.78
N ASN A 43 23.93 -14.95 37.78
CA ASN A 43 22.99 -15.10 38.88
C ASN A 43 23.53 -16.19 39.82
N SER A 44 24.05 -15.77 40.97
CA SER A 44 24.44 -16.64 42.07
C SER A 44 23.18 -17.14 42.79
N ASN A 45 22.51 -18.13 42.21
CA ASN A 45 21.72 -19.14 42.91
C ASN A 45 21.43 -20.27 41.92
N SER A 46 22.16 -21.37 42.14
CA SER A 46 22.17 -22.57 41.32
C SER A 46 20.82 -23.27 41.34
N ASN A 47 20.07 -23.11 40.25
CA ASN A 47 19.22 -24.16 39.68
C ASN A 47 19.38 -24.08 38.17
N ILE A 48 20.38 -24.82 37.67
CA ILE A 48 20.59 -25.00 36.23
C ILE A 48 19.48 -25.93 35.75
N ILE A 49 18.41 -25.36 35.20
CA ILE A 49 17.47 -26.10 34.36
C ILE A 49 18.08 -26.07 32.96
N SER A 50 18.78 -27.13 32.60
CA SER A 50 19.19 -27.38 31.22
C SER A 50 17.94 -27.67 30.39
N LEU A 51 17.49 -26.68 29.60
CA LEU A 51 16.55 -26.94 28.50
C LEU A 51 17.34 -27.63 27.39
N GLU A 52 17.28 -28.96 27.36
CA GLU A 52 17.54 -29.71 26.15
C GLU A 52 16.41 -29.40 25.15
N ASN A 53 16.81 -29.06 23.92
CA ASN A 53 15.91 -28.93 22.77
C ASN A 53 15.37 -30.31 22.39
N SER A 54 14.44 -30.84 23.19
CA SER A 54 13.58 -31.95 22.82
C SER A 54 12.26 -31.38 22.33
N SER A 55 12.05 -31.49 21.02
CA SER A 55 10.79 -31.16 20.32
C SER A 55 9.70 -32.17 20.64
N THR A 56 9.37 -32.34 21.93
CA THR A 56 8.13 -32.97 22.36
C THR A 56 7.08 -31.90 22.57
N TYR A 57 6.10 -31.87 21.66
CA TYR A 57 4.86 -31.11 21.81
C TYR A 57 4.13 -31.56 23.09
N THR A 58 4.44 -30.92 24.21
CA THR A 58 3.59 -31.01 25.40
C THR A 58 2.36 -30.16 25.12
N ASN A 59 1.21 -30.84 24.94
CA ASN A 59 -0.12 -30.23 25.01
C ASN A 59 -0.25 -29.53 26.37
N PHE A 60 0.09 -28.25 26.42
CA PHE A 60 -0.24 -27.40 27.55
C PHE A 60 -1.75 -27.22 27.55
N ASN A 61 -2.40 -27.76 28.58
CA ASN A 61 -3.84 -27.59 28.81
C ASN A 61 -4.15 -26.10 29.02
N ASN A 62 -4.49 -25.40 27.93
CA ASN A 62 -4.88 -23.99 27.90
C ASN A 62 -6.12 -23.68 28.74
N ASP A 63 -6.92 -24.70 29.11
CA ASP A 63 -8.16 -24.54 29.85
C ASP A 63 -7.95 -24.04 31.29
N LYS A 64 -6.77 -24.25 31.89
CA LYS A 64 -6.49 -23.81 33.26
C LYS A 64 -6.00 -22.35 33.34
N LEU A 65 -5.29 -21.88 32.30
CA LEU A 65 -4.79 -20.50 32.23
C LEU A 65 -5.93 -19.51 31.94
N TYR A 66 -6.89 -19.90 31.09
CA TYR A 66 -8.04 -19.05 30.75
C TYR A 66 -8.95 -18.76 31.95
N ASN A 67 -9.08 -19.71 32.88
CA ASN A 67 -9.90 -19.54 34.08
C ASN A 67 -9.22 -18.72 35.19
N GLN A 68 -7.90 -18.51 35.14
CA GLN A 68 -7.20 -17.63 36.07
C GLN A 68 -7.11 -16.18 35.58
N LEU A 69 -7.17 -15.94 34.26
CA LEU A 69 -7.15 -14.58 33.68
C LEU A 69 -8.51 -13.87 33.69
N THR A 70 -9.62 -14.59 33.83
CA THR A 70 -10.98 -14.02 33.85
C THR A 70 -11.41 -13.45 35.20
N ALA A 71 -10.58 -13.54 36.24
CA ALA A 71 -10.90 -13.12 37.59
C ALA A 71 -9.95 -12.05 38.15
N ILE A 72 -9.45 -11.15 37.31
CA ILE A 72 -8.86 -9.90 37.80
C ILE A 72 -10.03 -8.91 37.94
N PRO A 73 -10.56 -8.66 39.16
CA PRO A 73 -11.53 -7.60 39.37
C PRO A 73 -10.84 -6.27 39.07
N MET A 74 -11.17 -5.67 37.94
CA MET A 74 -10.81 -4.28 37.64
C MET A 74 -11.61 -3.36 38.56
N ASN A 75 -11.14 -3.23 39.80
CA ASN A 75 -11.63 -2.28 40.80
C ASN A 75 -10.71 -1.05 40.92
N ASP A 76 -9.78 -0.85 39.99
CA ASP A 76 -8.97 0.36 39.96
C ASP A 76 -9.83 1.51 39.46
N GLU A 77 -9.98 2.51 40.33
CA GLU A 77 -10.59 3.80 40.05
C GLU A 77 -9.95 4.38 38.78
N ILE A 78 -10.64 4.28 37.65
CA ILE A 78 -10.22 4.88 36.39
C ILE A 78 -10.03 6.38 36.67
N PRO A 79 -8.82 6.94 36.45
CA PRO A 79 -8.56 8.35 36.71
C PRO A 79 -9.59 9.19 35.96
N LYS A 80 -10.28 10.08 36.69
CA LYS A 80 -11.44 10.86 36.23
C LYS A 80 -11.19 11.76 34.99
N ASN A 81 -9.95 11.86 34.51
CA ASN A 81 -9.62 12.57 33.28
C ASN A 81 -9.85 11.73 32.00
N ASP A 82 -9.97 10.40 32.10
CA ASP A 82 -10.08 9.53 30.92
C ASP A 82 -11.53 9.23 30.50
N SER A 83 -12.52 9.71 31.26
CA SER A 83 -13.94 9.43 30.98
C SER A 83 -14.47 10.08 29.69
N GLU A 84 -13.77 11.05 29.11
CA GLU A 84 -14.16 11.67 27.83
C GLU A 84 -13.68 10.85 26.61
N ILE A 85 -12.75 9.92 26.81
CA ILE A 85 -12.09 9.20 25.73
C ILE A 85 -12.88 7.95 25.32
N ILE A 86 -13.63 7.36 26.25
CA ILE A 86 -14.39 6.11 26.01
C ILE A 86 -15.88 6.43 26.00
N THR A 87 -16.49 6.33 24.83
CA THR A 87 -17.94 6.51 24.64
C THR A 87 -18.61 5.16 24.42
N LYS A 88 -19.78 4.93 25.02
CA LYS A 88 -20.54 3.69 24.82
C LYS A 88 -21.54 3.89 23.67
N GLU A 89 -21.44 3.06 22.64
CA GLU A 89 -22.37 3.07 21.50
C GLU A 89 -23.74 2.47 21.89
N ALA A 90 -24.78 2.76 21.09
CA ALA A 90 -26.14 2.25 21.30
C ALA A 90 -26.25 0.70 21.26
N ASN A 91 -25.28 0.04 20.61
CA ASN A 91 -25.14 -1.41 20.56
C ASN A 91 -24.48 -2.02 21.81
N GLY A 92 -24.04 -1.18 22.75
CA GLY A 92 -23.38 -1.60 23.99
C GLY A 92 -21.86 -1.74 23.91
N PHE A 93 -21.24 -1.56 22.74
CA PHE A 93 -19.78 -1.58 22.59
C PHE A 93 -19.14 -0.27 23.05
N PHE A 94 -17.92 -0.37 23.58
CA PHE A 94 -17.12 0.79 23.94
C PHE A 94 -16.29 1.25 22.72
N LYS A 95 -16.34 2.55 22.44
CA LYS A 95 -15.61 3.21 21.36
C LYS A 95 -14.61 4.20 21.96
N TYR A 96 -13.35 4.04 21.57
CA TYR A 96 -12.31 5.03 21.82
C TYR A 96 -12.44 6.18 20.83
N ASN A 97 -12.65 7.40 21.32
CA ASN A 97 -12.65 8.60 20.49
C ASN A 97 -11.20 9.01 20.19
N CYS A 98 -10.79 8.92 18.93
CA CYS A 98 -9.42 9.26 18.54
C CYS A 98 -9.45 10.59 17.78
N GLU A 99 -8.79 11.62 18.31
CA GLU A 99 -8.72 12.94 17.68
C GLU A 99 -8.07 12.90 16.28
N LEU A 100 -7.27 11.86 16.01
CA LEU A 100 -6.61 11.63 14.73
C LEU A 100 -7.59 11.31 13.59
N GLU A 101 -8.84 10.93 13.87
CA GLU A 101 -9.83 10.61 12.83
C GLU A 101 -10.12 11.80 11.89
N ASN A 102 -9.97 13.04 12.38
CA ASN A 102 -10.10 14.24 11.54
C ASN A 102 -8.94 14.39 10.54
N PHE A 103 -7.74 13.94 10.92
CA PHE A 103 -6.57 13.99 10.05
C PHE A 103 -6.62 12.93 8.96
N ASP A 104 -7.34 11.82 9.16
CA ASP A 104 -7.52 10.77 8.13
C ASP A 104 -8.12 11.33 6.84
N LEU A 105 -9.10 12.25 6.94
CA LEU A 105 -9.68 12.91 5.77
C LEU A 105 -8.68 13.81 5.05
N ILE A 106 -7.83 14.51 5.80
CA ILE A 106 -6.79 15.38 5.24
C ILE A 106 -5.77 14.53 4.48
N PHE A 107 -5.34 13.40 5.04
CA PHE A 107 -4.44 12.47 4.36
C PHE A 107 -5.09 11.85 3.11
N CYS A 108 -6.36 11.45 3.18
CA CYS A 108 -7.09 10.96 2.00
C CYS A 108 -7.16 12.01 0.87
N LEU A 109 -7.37 13.29 1.23
CA LEU A 109 -7.38 14.38 0.25
C LEU A 109 -5.99 14.61 -0.35
N LEU A 110 -4.93 14.58 0.47
CA LEU A 110 -3.56 14.72 0.01
C LEU A 110 -3.18 13.59 -0.96
N ASP A 111 -3.55 12.35 -0.63
CA ASP A 111 -3.34 11.19 -1.50
C ASP A 111 -4.10 11.35 -2.82
N PHE A 112 -5.37 11.79 -2.78
CA PHE A 112 -6.15 12.08 -3.99
C PHE A 112 -5.44 13.10 -4.90
N VAL A 113 -4.99 14.22 -4.32
CA VAL A 113 -4.27 15.28 -5.06
C VAL A 113 -2.98 14.73 -5.66
N SER A 114 -2.25 13.89 -4.92
CA SER A 114 -1.01 13.27 -5.40
C SER A 114 -1.24 12.40 -6.64
N TYR A 115 -2.28 11.57 -6.64
CA TYR A 115 -2.65 10.74 -7.80
C TYR A 115 -3.09 11.58 -9.00
N ILE A 116 -3.85 12.65 -8.79
CA ILE A 116 -4.24 13.58 -9.86
C ILE A 116 -3.01 14.23 -10.51
N ILE A 117 -2.02 14.64 -9.71
CA ILE A 117 -0.76 15.20 -10.23
C ILE A 117 -0.01 14.14 -11.07
N ILE A 118 0.10 12.90 -10.58
CA ILE A 118 0.73 11.80 -11.32
C ILE A 118 0.00 11.55 -12.64
N PHE A 119 -1.33 11.47 -12.62
CA PHE A 119 -2.17 11.27 -13.79
C PHE A 119 -1.98 12.36 -14.84
N ILE A 120 -2.03 13.64 -14.44
CA ILE A 120 -1.83 14.78 -15.35
C ILE A 120 -0.43 14.74 -15.98
N LYS A 121 0.61 14.49 -15.17
CA LYS A 121 1.99 14.41 -15.67
C LYS A 121 2.19 13.22 -16.61
N ALA A 122 1.71 12.03 -16.24
CA ALA A 122 1.80 10.83 -17.08
C ALA A 122 1.08 11.05 -18.43
N ASN A 123 -0.11 11.65 -18.41
CA ASN A 123 -0.87 11.95 -19.63
C ASN A 123 -0.14 12.98 -20.52
N ARG A 124 0.51 13.98 -19.94
CA ARG A 124 1.38 14.91 -20.69
C ARG A 124 2.56 14.17 -21.31
N LEU A 125 3.18 13.26 -20.57
CA LEU A 125 4.32 12.47 -21.06
C LEU A 125 3.95 11.61 -22.28
N LEU A 126 2.73 11.06 -22.35
CA LEU A 126 2.28 10.26 -23.50
C LEU A 126 2.18 11.02 -24.83
N LYS A 127 2.19 12.36 -24.80
CA LYS A 127 2.17 13.17 -26.03
C LYS A 127 3.53 13.22 -26.73
N TYR A 128 4.62 13.02 -25.99
CA TYR A 128 5.98 13.04 -26.54
C TYR A 128 6.27 11.79 -27.38
N ASN A 129 7.25 11.90 -28.28
CA ASN A 129 7.79 10.75 -29.01
C ASN A 129 8.82 10.03 -28.14
N TYR A 130 9.06 8.73 -28.42
CA TYR A 130 10.03 7.90 -27.69
C TYR A 130 9.78 7.79 -26.19
N VAL A 131 8.50 7.67 -25.81
CA VAL A 131 8.10 7.49 -24.42
C VAL A 131 8.20 6.02 -24.06
N PHE A 132 8.71 5.75 -22.85
CA PHE A 132 8.72 4.40 -22.32
C PHE A 132 7.30 3.87 -22.17
N ARG A 133 7.08 2.63 -22.60
CA ARG A 133 5.81 1.91 -22.42
C ARG A 133 5.37 1.87 -20.96
N CYS A 134 6.31 1.94 -20.01
CA CYS A 134 6.01 2.03 -18.57
C CYS A 134 5.10 3.21 -18.21
N ILE A 135 5.16 4.33 -18.94
CA ILE A 135 4.28 5.48 -18.68
C ILE A 135 2.81 5.14 -18.89
N LYS A 136 2.49 4.25 -19.85
CA LYS A 136 1.11 3.76 -20.04
C LYS A 136 0.63 2.97 -18.82
N TYR A 137 1.49 2.10 -18.28
CA TYR A 137 1.16 1.34 -17.07
C TYR A 137 1.04 2.24 -15.84
N ILE A 138 1.88 3.27 -15.70
CA ILE A 138 1.74 4.29 -14.64
C ILE A 138 0.40 5.01 -14.76
N LEU A 139 -0.04 5.35 -15.98
CA LEU A 139 -1.36 5.96 -16.18
C LEU A 139 -2.50 5.03 -15.75
N HIS A 140 -2.46 3.76 -16.16
CA HIS A 140 -3.47 2.76 -15.77
C HIS A 140 -3.46 2.51 -14.27
N ALA A 141 -2.29 2.38 -13.66
CA ALA A 141 -2.13 2.23 -12.21
C ALA A 141 -2.65 3.45 -11.45
N ALA A 142 -2.41 4.67 -11.95
CA ALA A 142 -2.94 5.89 -11.34
C ALA A 142 -4.48 5.93 -11.41
N ILE A 143 -5.10 5.50 -12.51
CA ILE A 143 -6.56 5.40 -12.61
C ILE A 143 -7.11 4.42 -11.57
N ILE A 144 -6.53 3.21 -11.46
CA ILE A 144 -6.95 2.24 -10.45
C ILE A 144 -6.73 2.78 -9.05
N GLY A 145 -5.58 3.41 -8.80
CA GLY A 145 -5.26 4.05 -7.52
C GLY A 145 -6.30 5.09 -7.12
N ILE A 146 -6.73 5.96 -8.04
CA ILE A 146 -7.78 6.96 -7.79
C ILE A 146 -9.11 6.30 -7.44
N ILE A 147 -9.53 5.31 -8.24
CA ILE A 147 -10.83 4.63 -8.08
C ILE A 147 -10.88 3.84 -6.78
N PHE A 148 -9.84 3.07 -6.47
CA PHE A 148 -9.84 2.12 -5.35
C PHE A 148 -9.18 2.62 -4.07
N GLY A 149 -8.39 3.70 -4.11
CA GLY A 149 -7.79 4.29 -2.93
C GLY A 149 -8.68 5.39 -2.33
N PRO A 150 -8.36 6.67 -2.56
CA PRO A 150 -9.02 7.79 -1.90
C PRO A 150 -10.53 7.88 -2.16
N THR A 151 -11.01 7.46 -3.34
CA THR A 151 -12.46 7.49 -3.64
C THR A 151 -13.23 6.53 -2.74
N ILE A 152 -12.67 5.34 -2.47
CA ILE A 152 -13.32 4.35 -1.59
C ILE A 152 -13.28 4.80 -0.13
N ASN A 153 -12.17 5.39 0.33
CA ASN A 153 -12.11 5.96 1.67
C ASN A 153 -13.16 7.08 1.85
N PHE A 154 -13.34 7.93 0.83
CA PHE A 154 -14.36 8.98 0.84
C PHE A 154 -15.79 8.41 0.86
N ILE A 155 -16.09 7.42 0.01
CA ILE A 155 -17.40 6.76 -0.01
C ILE A 155 -17.68 6.04 1.31
N SER A 156 -16.68 5.34 1.87
CA SER A 156 -16.81 4.61 3.13
C SER A 156 -17.05 5.58 4.29
N TYR A 157 -16.38 6.72 4.30
CA TYR A 157 -16.63 7.80 5.27
C TYR A 157 -18.08 8.33 5.19
N LEU A 158 -18.62 8.53 3.99
CA LEU A 158 -19.98 9.03 3.80
C LEU A 158 -21.06 8.00 4.17
N LEU A 159 -20.89 6.74 3.78
CA LEU A 159 -21.92 5.71 3.93
C LEU A 159 -21.91 5.02 5.30
N LEU A 160 -20.75 4.92 5.97
CA LEU A 160 -20.56 4.10 7.17
C LEU A 160 -20.19 4.92 8.41
N LYS A 161 -20.68 6.15 8.49
CA LYS A 161 -20.39 7.08 9.60
C LYS A 161 -20.65 6.45 10.99
N ASP A 162 -21.72 5.65 11.10
CA ASP A 162 -22.14 5.03 12.36
C ASP A 162 -21.57 3.60 12.57
N GLN A 163 -20.85 3.04 11.60
CA GLN A 163 -20.39 1.65 11.62
C GLN A 163 -18.87 1.56 11.46
N ARG A 164 -18.12 2.08 12.44
CA ARG A 164 -16.66 2.22 12.38
C ARG A 164 -15.94 0.90 12.06
N PHE A 165 -16.33 -0.20 12.70
CA PHE A 165 -15.69 -1.50 12.45
C PHE A 165 -15.85 -1.95 11.00
N ARG A 166 -17.05 -1.80 10.42
CA ARG A 166 -17.32 -2.18 9.03
C ARG A 166 -16.59 -1.25 8.06
N LYS A 167 -16.53 0.05 8.35
CA LYS A 167 -15.74 1.03 7.60
C LYS A 167 -14.28 0.58 7.50
N ILE A 168 -13.65 0.29 8.63
CA ILE A 168 -12.23 -0.14 8.69
C ILE A 168 -11.99 -1.40 7.86
N ILE A 169 -12.85 -2.42 7.97
CA ILE A 169 -12.71 -3.65 7.19
C ILE A 169 -12.81 -3.37 5.69
N ILE A 170 -13.80 -2.58 5.27
CA ILE A 170 -14.02 -2.24 3.86
C ILE A 170 -12.82 -1.48 3.30
N GLU A 171 -12.32 -0.49 4.03
CA GLU A 171 -11.13 0.29 3.66
C GLU A 171 -9.89 -0.60 3.53
N ILE A 172 -9.63 -1.48 4.51
CA ILE A 172 -8.48 -2.40 4.46
C ILE A 172 -8.56 -3.34 3.25
N VAL A 173 -9.71 -3.98 3.04
CA VAL A 173 -9.89 -4.95 1.95
C VAL A 173 -9.73 -4.27 0.58
N LEU A 174 -10.39 -3.13 0.38
CA LEU A 174 -10.38 -2.44 -0.92
C LEU A 174 -9.03 -1.77 -1.20
N ASN A 175 -8.38 -1.17 -0.19
CA ASN A 175 -7.01 -0.67 -0.34
C ASN A 175 -6.02 -1.79 -0.66
N THR A 176 -6.17 -2.97 -0.03
CA THR A 176 -5.34 -4.14 -0.34
C THR A 176 -5.52 -4.58 -1.80
N ILE A 177 -6.76 -4.64 -2.28
CA ILE A 177 -7.05 -4.95 -3.69
C ILE A 177 -6.43 -3.90 -4.62
N SER A 178 -6.53 -2.62 -4.27
CA SER A 178 -5.90 -1.50 -5.01
C SER A 178 -4.38 -1.70 -5.12
N CYS A 179 -3.70 -1.94 -4.00
CA CYS A 179 -2.26 -2.14 -3.96
C CYS A 179 -1.82 -3.35 -4.79
N ILE A 180 -2.53 -4.48 -4.68
CA ILE A 180 -2.25 -5.68 -5.50
C ILE A 180 -2.48 -5.38 -6.99
N GLY A 181 -3.56 -4.68 -7.34
CA GLY A 181 -3.85 -4.28 -8.71
C GLY A 181 -2.76 -3.40 -9.31
N VAL A 182 -2.31 -2.38 -8.57
CA VAL A 182 -1.19 -1.51 -8.97
C VAL A 182 0.10 -2.33 -9.15
N PHE A 183 0.40 -3.23 -8.21
CA PHE A 183 1.58 -4.08 -8.28
C PHE A 183 1.59 -4.98 -9.52
N ILE A 184 0.45 -5.63 -9.82
CA ILE A 184 0.31 -6.50 -11.00
C ILE A 184 0.49 -5.70 -12.29
N ILE A 185 -0.20 -4.55 -12.43
CA ILE A 185 -0.10 -3.71 -13.63
C ILE A 185 1.32 -3.23 -13.87
N PHE A 186 2.05 -2.89 -12.81
CA PHE A 186 3.41 -2.38 -12.93
C PHE A 186 4.43 -3.49 -13.22
N SER A 187 4.25 -4.67 -12.62
CA SER A 187 5.25 -5.75 -12.64
C SER A 187 5.07 -6.75 -13.78
N TRP A 188 3.84 -6.99 -14.24
CA TRP A 188 3.53 -8.07 -15.20
C TRP A 188 4.35 -7.98 -16.49
N ASP A 189 4.45 -6.78 -17.08
CA ASP A 189 5.23 -6.53 -18.29
C ASP A 189 6.71 -6.89 -18.11
N LYS A 190 7.29 -6.57 -16.93
CA LYS A 190 8.69 -6.86 -16.61
C LYS A 190 8.93 -8.35 -16.44
N ILE A 191 8.06 -9.01 -15.67
CA ILE A 191 8.12 -10.46 -15.46
C ILE A 191 8.03 -11.19 -16.82
N TYR A 192 7.10 -10.77 -17.68
CA TYR A 192 6.93 -11.32 -19.03
C TYR A 192 8.23 -11.22 -19.86
N TYR A 193 8.87 -10.06 -19.91
CA TYR A 193 10.10 -9.88 -20.70
C TYR A 193 11.34 -10.53 -20.09
N ILE A 194 11.39 -10.69 -18.77
CA ILE A 194 12.44 -11.47 -18.09
C ILE A 194 12.32 -12.94 -18.50
N ILE A 195 11.13 -13.53 -18.43
CA ILE A 195 10.88 -14.93 -18.80
C ILE A 195 11.26 -15.17 -20.27
N LYS A 196 10.93 -14.21 -21.15
CA LYS A 196 11.25 -14.29 -22.58
C LYS A 196 12.73 -14.06 -22.91
N LYS A 197 13.56 -13.70 -21.93
CA LYS A 197 14.98 -13.30 -22.11
C LYS A 197 15.18 -12.14 -23.08
N GLU A 198 14.18 -11.29 -23.24
CA GLU A 198 14.24 -10.08 -24.09
C GLU A 198 14.43 -8.81 -23.25
N GLY A 199 14.82 -8.96 -21.98
CA GLY A 199 14.94 -7.88 -21.01
C GLY A 199 15.87 -6.73 -21.44
N ASN A 200 16.86 -7.00 -22.28
CA ASN A 200 17.86 -6.04 -22.77
C ASN A 200 17.50 -5.39 -24.12
N ASN A 201 16.35 -5.71 -24.71
CA ASN A 201 15.98 -5.18 -26.01
C ASN A 201 15.24 -3.84 -25.87
N PRO A 202 15.84 -2.69 -26.23
CA PRO A 202 15.22 -1.39 -26.03
C PRO A 202 14.00 -1.17 -26.94
N MET A 203 13.94 -1.83 -28.11
CA MET A 203 12.80 -1.74 -29.03
C MET A 203 11.47 -2.17 -28.41
N ILE A 204 11.53 -2.96 -27.34
CA ILE A 204 10.35 -3.46 -26.63
C ILE A 204 9.76 -2.38 -25.70
N TYR A 205 10.64 -1.63 -25.04
CA TYR A 205 10.24 -0.66 -24.02
C TYR A 205 9.92 0.71 -24.59
N PHE A 206 10.51 1.09 -25.72
CA PHE A 206 10.25 2.37 -26.36
C PHE A 206 9.03 2.28 -27.27
N VAL A 207 8.02 3.11 -26.99
CA VAL A 207 6.87 3.25 -27.90
C VAL A 207 7.22 4.28 -28.95
N TYR A 208 7.53 3.81 -30.15
CA TYR A 208 7.76 4.67 -31.31
C TYR A 208 6.48 4.82 -32.15
N LYS A 209 6.11 6.06 -32.48
CA LYS A 209 5.06 6.33 -33.46
C LYS A 209 5.66 6.13 -34.85
N ARG A 210 5.49 4.92 -35.41
CA ARG A 210 6.04 4.56 -36.73
C ARG A 210 5.46 5.35 -37.90
N HIS A 211 4.29 5.96 -37.71
CA HIS A 211 3.54 6.57 -38.78
C HIS A 211 3.14 7.99 -38.38
N GLU A 212 3.50 8.94 -39.23
CA GLU A 212 2.74 10.19 -39.33
C GLU A 212 1.35 9.87 -39.89
N GLU A 213 0.39 10.75 -39.63
CA GLU A 213 -0.94 10.59 -40.20
C GLU A 213 -0.83 10.60 -41.73
N CYS A 214 -1.22 9.49 -42.33
CA CYS A 214 -1.18 9.29 -43.76
C CYS A 214 -2.20 10.21 -44.44
N LEU A 215 -1.76 11.24 -45.18
CA LEU A 215 -2.67 12.22 -45.81
C LEU A 215 -3.72 11.58 -46.74
N VAL A 216 -3.39 10.45 -47.36
CA VAL A 216 -4.27 9.71 -48.27
C VAL A 216 -5.42 9.04 -47.52
N HIS A 217 -5.13 8.41 -46.38
CA HIS A 217 -6.10 7.60 -45.62
C HIS A 217 -6.58 8.26 -44.32
N ARG A 218 -6.02 9.42 -43.96
CA ARG A 218 -6.17 10.10 -42.67
C ARG A 218 -6.09 9.13 -41.49
N SER A 219 -5.12 8.22 -41.57
CA SER A 219 -4.95 7.12 -40.63
C SER A 219 -3.49 6.98 -40.26
N THR A 220 -3.21 6.79 -38.98
CA THR A 220 -1.88 6.50 -38.42
C THR A 220 -1.52 5.01 -38.53
N PHE A 221 -2.39 4.19 -39.13
CA PHE A 221 -2.18 2.75 -39.33
C PHE A 221 -2.00 2.39 -40.81
N CYS A 222 -2.03 3.37 -41.72
CA CYS A 222 -1.85 3.13 -43.14
C CYS A 222 -0.38 2.71 -43.42
N GLY A 223 -0.17 1.63 -44.18
CA GLY A 223 1.16 1.17 -44.59
C GLY A 223 1.82 2.00 -45.70
N CYS A 224 1.17 3.06 -46.18
CA CYS A 224 1.58 3.78 -47.39
C CYS A 224 2.81 4.68 -47.22
N LYS A 225 3.30 4.88 -45.99
CA LYS A 225 4.55 5.60 -45.68
C LYS A 225 5.15 5.08 -44.37
N LEU A 226 5.88 3.97 -44.44
CA LEU A 226 6.87 3.62 -43.41
C LEU A 226 8.16 4.34 -43.78
N THR A 227 8.29 5.60 -43.35
CA THR A 227 9.38 6.48 -43.80
C THR A 227 10.74 6.15 -43.21
N MET A 228 10.79 5.38 -42.11
CA MET A 228 12.02 5.19 -41.33
C MET A 228 12.42 3.72 -41.30
N LYS A 229 13.68 3.43 -41.65
CA LYS A 229 14.23 2.08 -41.61
C LYS A 229 14.39 1.62 -40.15
N LYS A 230 14.44 0.31 -39.92
CA LYS A 230 14.55 -0.25 -38.56
C LYS A 230 15.83 0.24 -37.87
N GLU A 231 16.93 0.34 -38.61
CA GLU A 231 18.25 0.77 -38.14
C GLU A 231 18.22 2.23 -37.69
N GLU A 232 17.48 3.10 -38.39
CA GLU A 232 17.30 4.51 -38.03
C GLU A 232 16.51 4.65 -36.72
N ILE A 233 15.44 3.86 -36.56
CA ILE A 233 14.65 3.83 -35.31
C ILE A 233 15.53 3.38 -34.14
N GLU A 234 16.37 2.37 -34.37
CA GLU A 234 17.29 1.84 -33.37
C GLU A 234 18.31 2.90 -32.94
N ALA A 235 18.94 3.58 -33.89
CA ALA A 235 19.88 4.68 -33.63
C ALA A 235 19.21 5.82 -32.85
N CYS A 236 17.98 6.19 -33.20
CA CYS A 236 17.20 7.17 -32.44
C CYS A 236 16.98 6.71 -30.99
N ILE A 237 16.56 5.46 -30.78
CA ILE A 237 16.31 4.94 -29.43
C ILE A 237 17.58 4.96 -28.57
N PHE A 238 18.72 4.57 -29.12
CA PHE A 238 20.00 4.63 -28.39
C PHE A 238 20.39 6.06 -28.02
N ASN A 239 20.25 7.02 -28.94
CA ASN A 239 20.46 8.43 -28.63
C ASN A 239 19.55 8.91 -27.49
N TYR A 240 18.28 8.49 -27.48
CA TYR A 240 17.37 8.82 -26.38
C TYR A 240 17.78 8.16 -25.06
N ILE A 241 18.23 6.90 -25.07
CA ILE A 241 18.75 6.22 -23.88
C ILE A 241 19.93 6.99 -23.30
N ASP A 242 20.85 7.47 -24.13
CA ASP A 242 21.99 8.28 -23.68
C ASP A 242 21.55 9.61 -23.06
N ILE A 243 20.51 10.25 -23.62
CA ILE A 243 19.90 11.44 -23.03
C ILE A 243 19.29 11.10 -21.66
N TYR A 244 18.55 10.01 -21.54
CA TYR A 244 17.96 9.57 -20.27
C TYR A 244 19.04 9.27 -19.22
N ASN A 245 20.10 8.55 -19.59
CA ASN A 245 21.23 8.24 -18.71
C ASN A 245 21.98 9.50 -18.28
N THR A 246 22.09 10.48 -19.17
CA THR A 246 22.71 11.77 -18.84
C THR A 246 21.84 12.56 -17.87
N CYS A 247 20.53 12.58 -18.09
CA CYS A 247 19.56 13.29 -17.25
C CYS A 247 19.31 12.61 -15.90
N SER A 248 19.49 11.30 -15.79
CA SER A 248 19.32 10.57 -14.53
C SER A 248 20.46 10.83 -13.53
N THR A 249 21.65 11.15 -14.03
CA THR A 249 22.80 11.59 -13.21
C THR A 249 22.76 13.11 -12.99
N LEU A 250 21.85 13.60 -12.15
CA LEU A 250 21.78 15.05 -11.82
C LEU A 250 23.00 15.52 -11.02
N PHE A 251 23.55 14.62 -10.20
CA PHE A 251 24.66 14.91 -9.30
C PHE A 251 25.84 14.00 -9.63
N GLU A 252 27.03 14.57 -9.59
CA GLU A 252 28.30 13.85 -9.63
C GLU A 252 29.07 14.12 -8.34
N ILE A 253 29.69 13.10 -7.77
CA ILE A 253 30.57 13.24 -6.60
C ILE A 253 31.99 13.36 -7.13
N VAL A 254 32.56 14.56 -7.06
CA VAL A 254 33.94 14.85 -7.50
C VAL A 254 34.71 15.36 -6.29
N ASP A 255 35.76 14.64 -5.91
CA ASP A 255 36.59 14.93 -4.73
C ASP A 255 35.78 14.99 -3.41
N GLY A 256 34.83 14.07 -3.24
CA GLY A 256 33.94 14.01 -2.07
C GLY A 256 32.92 15.14 -1.99
N LYS A 257 32.85 16.03 -2.99
CA LYS A 257 31.85 17.10 -3.07
C LYS A 257 30.78 16.77 -4.10
N ILE A 258 29.52 16.94 -3.73
CA ILE A 258 28.37 16.82 -4.63
C ILE A 258 28.36 18.05 -5.54
N ARG A 259 28.51 17.84 -6.85
CA ARG A 259 28.40 18.88 -7.87
C ARG A 259 27.21 18.60 -8.77
N PHE A 260 26.51 19.66 -9.17
CA PHE A 260 25.45 19.53 -10.16
C PHE A 260 26.08 19.38 -11.55
N LYS A 261 25.75 18.29 -12.24
CA LYS A 261 26.29 18.04 -13.58
C LYS A 261 25.67 19.04 -14.55
N LYS A 262 26.50 19.93 -15.11
CA LYS A 262 26.02 20.91 -16.10
C LYS A 262 25.64 20.17 -17.37
N LEU A 263 24.34 20.07 -17.65
CA LEU A 263 23.84 19.52 -18.91
C LEU A 263 24.42 20.33 -20.08
N ARG A 264 25.27 19.70 -20.88
CA ARG A 264 25.72 20.27 -22.15
C ARG A 264 24.47 20.46 -23.01
N LYS A 265 24.30 21.64 -23.62
CA LYS A 265 23.22 21.88 -24.57
C LYS A 265 23.35 20.85 -25.68
N ILE A 266 22.41 19.90 -25.72
CA ILE A 266 22.31 18.93 -26.82
C ILE A 266 21.96 19.76 -28.06
N GLN A 267 22.84 19.73 -29.08
CA GLN A 267 22.54 20.34 -30.37
C GLN A 267 21.28 19.66 -30.91
N LYS A 268 20.30 20.46 -31.35
CA LYS A 268 19.02 19.94 -31.87
C LYS A 268 19.30 18.95 -33.00
N LEU A 269 18.91 17.70 -32.78
CA LEU A 269 18.78 16.65 -33.80
C LEU A 269 17.65 17.01 -34.76
#